data_AF-A0A329J0C0-F1
#
_entry.id   AF-A0A329J0C0-F1
#
_cell.length_a   1.000
_cell.length_b   1.000
_cell.length_c   1.000
_cell.angle_alpha   90.00
_cell.angle_beta   90.00
_cell.angle_gamma   90.00
#
_symmetry.space_group_name_H-M   'P 1'
#
loop_
_entity.id
_entity.type
_entity.pdbx_description
1 polymer ?
#
loop_
_entity_poly.entity_id
_entity_poly.type
_entity_poly.pdbx_seq_one_letter_code
_entity_poly.pdbx_strand_id
1 'polypeptide(L)'
;MEIIAMSAIEFKLDKTSFGSQAYFSGTVEAVGSPGYKFSGTLKVSAPFNRGNAGFSNTVRIGHGGVSGKYEHLDLDLGKHPVSDKTLKIEGLGKRAANEKVKFYVAVNQGISGQFEEGPELTCDLGVIADESASSTASTPVDSQEESIPEKKTRLPPELKEGDAEGISEYEKYLSRYDT
;
A
#
# COMPACT_ATOMS: atom_id res chain seq x y z
N MET A 1 22.73 21.75 -4.50
CA MET A 1 21.48 21.86 -3.75
C MET A 1 20.42 21.26 -4.66
N GLU A 2 20.08 19.99 -4.42
CA GLU A 2 19.14 19.25 -5.26
C GLU A 2 17.73 19.74 -4.98
N ILE A 3 16.95 20.05 -6.02
CA ILE A 3 15.57 20.50 -5.87
C ILE A 3 14.73 19.23 -5.74
N ILE A 4 14.35 18.88 -4.50
CA ILE A 4 13.38 17.81 -4.27
C ILE A 4 12.01 18.34 -4.75
N ALA A 5 11.48 17.75 -5.81
CA ALA A 5 10.16 18.08 -6.30
C ALA A 5 9.10 17.64 -5.28
N MET A 6 8.47 18.62 -4.62
CA MET A 6 7.30 18.40 -3.78
C MET A 6 6.04 18.75 -4.58
N SER A 7 5.13 17.80 -4.69
CA SER A 7 3.84 17.97 -5.37
C SER A 7 2.72 18.05 -4.34
N ALA A 8 1.90 19.09 -4.41
CA ALA A 8 0.67 19.15 -3.63
C ALA A 8 -0.32 18.09 -4.14
N ILE A 9 -1.01 17.42 -3.21
CA ILE A 9 -1.99 16.37 -3.52
C ILE A 9 -3.25 16.57 -2.71
N GLU A 10 -4.38 16.48 -3.39
CA GLU A 10 -5.71 16.54 -2.80
C GLU A 10 -6.60 15.48 -3.43
N PHE A 11 -7.20 14.63 -2.60
CA PHE A 11 -8.10 13.59 -3.04
C PHE A 11 -9.21 13.40 -2.01
N LYS A 12 -10.38 12.99 -2.47
CA LYS A 12 -11.59 12.95 -1.65
C LYS A 12 -12.49 11.80 -2.03
N LEU A 13 -13.26 11.36 -1.04
CA LEU A 13 -14.48 10.59 -1.21
C LEU A 13 -15.62 11.54 -0.87
N ASP A 14 -16.36 11.96 -1.89
CA ASP A 14 -17.59 12.73 -1.71
C ASP A 14 -18.60 11.92 -0.90
N LYS A 15 -19.57 12.63 -0.30
CA LYS A 15 -20.56 12.02 0.59
C LYS A 15 -21.26 10.85 -0.10
N THR A 16 -21.08 9.65 0.45
CA THR A 16 -21.68 8.43 -0.07
C THR A 16 -23.18 8.37 0.25
N SER A 17 -23.90 7.41 -0.35
CA SER A 17 -25.31 7.15 -0.02
C SER A 17 -25.53 6.85 1.48
N PHE A 18 -24.49 6.41 2.18
CA PHE A 18 -24.49 6.14 3.61
C PHE A 18 -23.99 7.29 4.47
N GLY A 19 -23.61 8.43 3.87
CA GLY A 19 -23.17 9.63 4.58
C GLY A 19 -21.72 9.63 5.03
N SER A 20 -20.93 8.62 4.68
CA SER A 20 -19.47 8.64 4.87
C SER A 20 -18.83 9.64 3.90
N GLN A 21 -17.75 10.29 4.31
CA GLN A 21 -16.97 11.18 3.45
C GLN A 21 -15.54 11.28 3.98
N ALA A 22 -14.59 11.53 3.08
CA ALA A 22 -13.20 11.75 3.46
C ALA A 22 -12.52 12.75 2.52
N TYR A 23 -11.63 13.58 3.07
CA TYR A 23 -10.87 14.58 2.34
C TYR A 23 -9.43 14.59 2.83
N PHE A 24 -8.49 14.37 1.92
CA PHE A 24 -7.07 14.50 2.18
C PHE A 24 -6.51 15.73 1.47
N SER A 25 -5.65 16.48 2.17
CA SER A 25 -4.83 17.55 1.59
C SER A 25 -3.42 17.47 2.18
N GLY A 26 -2.42 17.49 1.32
CA GLY A 26 -1.04 17.30 1.72
C GLY A 26 -0.05 17.42 0.57
N THR A 27 1.11 16.80 0.75
CA THR A 27 2.20 16.78 -0.22
C THR A 27 2.74 15.37 -0.40
N VAL A 28 3.27 15.11 -1.58
CA VAL A 28 4.07 13.93 -1.90
C VAL A 28 5.39 14.37 -2.52
N GLU A 29 6.45 13.67 -2.19
CA GLU A 29 7.79 13.95 -2.71
C GLU A 29 8.55 12.64 -2.92
N ALA A 30 9.47 12.65 -3.88
CA ALA A 30 10.34 11.53 -4.12
C ALA A 30 11.50 11.52 -3.09
N VAL A 31 11.87 10.34 -2.59
CA VAL A 31 12.93 10.18 -1.56
C VAL A 31 14.09 9.32 -2.08
N GLY A 32 14.38 9.46 -3.38
CA GLY A 32 15.27 8.58 -4.14
C GLY A 32 14.48 7.57 -4.98
N SER A 33 15.10 7.00 -6.01
CA SER A 33 14.50 5.90 -6.77
C SER A 33 14.77 4.61 -6.00
N PRO A 34 13.77 3.79 -5.60
CA PRO A 34 12.35 3.78 -6.02
C PRO A 34 11.35 4.38 -5.00
N GLY A 35 11.78 5.19 -4.03
CA GLY A 35 10.96 5.63 -2.90
C GLY A 35 10.18 6.95 -3.11
N TYR A 36 9.05 7.06 -2.43
CA TYR A 36 8.36 8.32 -2.20
C TYR A 36 7.81 8.40 -0.77
N LYS A 37 7.59 9.61 -0.28
CA LYS A 37 6.89 9.88 0.97
C LYS A 37 5.72 10.82 0.72
N PHE A 38 4.64 10.66 1.47
CA PHE A 38 3.53 11.59 1.49
C PHE A 38 3.15 11.94 2.92
N SER A 39 2.67 13.16 3.12
CA SER A 39 2.22 13.64 4.42
C SER A 39 1.12 14.69 4.25
N GLY A 40 0.24 14.79 5.23
CA GLY A 40 -0.88 15.71 5.15
C GLY A 40 -1.90 15.57 6.26
N THR A 41 -3.08 16.12 6.00
CA THR A 41 -4.22 16.09 6.91
C THR A 41 -5.39 15.39 6.24
N LEU A 42 -5.98 14.42 6.94
CA LEU A 42 -7.19 13.73 6.55
C LEU A 42 -8.35 14.19 7.42
N LYS A 43 -9.41 14.71 6.81
CA LYS A 43 -10.71 14.96 7.46
C LYS A 43 -11.67 13.86 7.06
N VAL A 44 -12.34 13.24 8.03
CA VAL A 44 -13.22 12.09 7.78
C VAL A 44 -14.47 12.12 8.65
N SER A 45 -15.58 11.73 8.05
CA SER A 45 -16.83 11.43 8.74
C SER A 45 -17.30 10.03 8.38
N ALA A 46 -17.68 9.26 9.39
CA ALA A 46 -18.18 7.90 9.30
C ALA A 46 -19.37 7.76 10.26
N PRO A 47 -20.63 7.83 9.77
CA PRO A 47 -21.80 7.97 10.64
C PRO A 47 -22.26 6.65 11.28
N PHE A 48 -21.61 5.53 10.96
CA PHE A 48 -22.05 4.22 11.43
C PHE A 48 -21.69 3.96 12.90
N ASN A 49 -22.68 3.51 13.67
CA ASN A 49 -22.44 2.91 14.97
C ASN A 49 -22.23 1.39 14.80
N ARG A 50 -21.01 0.95 15.08
CA ARG A 50 -20.50 -0.42 14.96
C ARG A 50 -20.23 -1.07 16.32
N GLY A 51 -20.84 -0.58 17.40
CA GLY A 51 -20.66 -1.13 18.75
C GLY A 51 -20.88 -2.66 18.83
N ASN A 52 -21.86 -3.16 18.07
CA ASN A 52 -22.21 -4.59 18.01
C ASN A 52 -21.60 -5.32 16.80
N ALA A 53 -20.81 -4.63 15.96
CA ALA A 53 -20.15 -5.24 14.83
C ALA A 53 -18.80 -5.85 15.24
N GLY A 54 -18.38 -6.88 14.51
CA GLY A 54 -17.06 -7.50 14.66
C GLY A 54 -15.90 -6.65 14.13
N PHE A 55 -16.15 -5.43 13.66
CA PHE A 55 -15.16 -4.55 13.04
C PHE A 55 -15.46 -3.06 13.29
N SER A 56 -14.44 -2.22 13.21
CA SER A 56 -14.51 -0.77 13.44
C SER A 56 -14.85 0.02 12.17
N ASN A 57 -15.15 1.31 12.32
CA ASN A 57 -15.08 2.24 11.21
C ASN A 57 -13.61 2.43 10.83
N THR A 58 -13.31 2.40 9.56
CA THR A 58 -11.96 2.44 9.02
C THR A 58 -11.95 3.32 7.79
N VAL A 59 -10.98 4.22 7.73
CA VAL A 59 -10.62 4.96 6.52
C VAL A 59 -9.30 4.42 6.00
N ARG A 60 -9.24 4.21 4.69
CA ARG A 60 -8.08 3.69 3.97
C ARG A 60 -7.56 4.77 3.06
N ILE A 61 -6.24 4.92 3.03
CA ILE A 61 -5.56 5.61 1.93
C ILE A 61 -4.85 4.54 1.12
N GLY A 62 -5.28 4.36 -0.13
CA GLY A 62 -4.56 3.52 -1.07
C GLY A 62 -3.54 4.35 -1.82
N HIS A 63 -2.30 3.86 -1.91
CA HIS A 63 -1.23 4.52 -2.66
C HIS A 63 -0.31 3.51 -3.36
N GLY A 64 0.31 3.87 -4.48
CA GLY A 64 1.22 2.97 -5.20
C GLY A 64 1.69 3.53 -6.53
N GLY A 65 2.78 2.99 -7.07
CA GLY A 65 3.16 3.24 -8.47
C GLY A 65 2.07 2.74 -9.44
N VAL A 66 1.89 3.41 -10.58
CA VAL A 66 0.82 3.10 -11.56
C VAL A 66 0.79 1.63 -12.03
N SER A 67 1.95 0.99 -12.16
CA SER A 67 2.16 -0.41 -12.56
C SER A 67 2.29 -1.36 -11.36
N GLY A 68 2.42 -0.82 -10.15
CA GLY A 68 2.54 -1.56 -8.92
C GLY A 68 1.20 -1.99 -8.33
N LYS A 69 1.26 -2.77 -7.25
CA LYS A 69 0.10 -3.02 -6.40
C LYS A 69 -0.10 -1.83 -5.46
N TYR A 70 -1.36 -1.56 -5.11
CA TYR A 70 -1.66 -0.62 -4.04
C TYR A 70 -1.16 -1.14 -2.69
N GLU A 71 -0.50 -0.26 -1.97
CA GLU A 71 -0.29 -0.33 -0.53
C GLU A 71 -1.47 0.40 0.14
N HIS A 72 -1.90 -0.11 1.30
CA HIS A 72 -3.03 0.42 2.03
C HIS A 72 -2.60 0.90 3.42
N LEU A 73 -2.86 2.17 3.71
CA LEU A 73 -2.78 2.73 5.05
C LEU A 73 -4.19 2.79 5.65
N ASP A 74 -4.51 1.80 6.49
CA ASP A 74 -5.79 1.69 7.18
C ASP A 74 -5.73 2.38 8.55
N LEU A 75 -6.69 3.26 8.81
CA LEU A 75 -6.78 4.04 10.04
C LEU A 75 -8.08 3.71 10.77
N ASP A 76 -7.95 3.19 11.99
CA ASP A 76 -9.10 2.89 12.85
C ASP A 76 -9.73 4.18 13.39
N LEU A 77 -11.02 4.36 13.12
CA LEU A 77 -11.84 5.47 13.60
C LEU A 77 -12.62 5.11 14.86
N GLY A 78 -12.62 3.84 15.26
CA GLY A 78 -13.35 3.28 16.38
C GLY A 78 -14.72 2.71 15.96
N LYS A 79 -15.45 2.20 16.94
CA LYS A 79 -16.77 1.58 16.73
C LYS A 79 -17.94 2.55 16.79
N HIS A 80 -17.72 3.81 17.10
CA HIS A 80 -18.80 4.80 17.22
C HIS A 80 -18.83 5.74 16.01
N PRO A 81 -19.96 6.43 15.77
CA PRO A 81 -20.03 7.44 14.73
C PRO A 81 -18.98 8.53 14.95
N VAL A 82 -18.37 8.97 13.85
CA VAL A 82 -17.36 10.02 13.82
C VAL A 82 -17.80 11.10 12.84
N SER A 83 -17.74 12.37 13.26
CA SER A 83 -18.00 13.53 12.40
C SER A 83 -16.78 14.43 12.37
N ASP A 84 -16.32 14.78 11.17
CA ASP A 84 -15.27 15.77 10.90
C ASP A 84 -13.97 15.56 11.70
N LYS A 85 -13.63 14.30 11.98
CA LYS A 85 -12.40 13.95 12.67
C LYS A 85 -11.23 14.27 11.77
N THR A 86 -10.27 14.99 12.33
CA THR A 86 -9.05 15.40 11.63
C THR A 86 -7.88 14.55 12.12
N LEU A 87 -7.13 13.96 11.20
CA LEU A 87 -5.99 13.08 11.44
C LEU A 87 -4.76 13.60 10.69
N LYS A 88 -3.59 13.55 11.33
CA LYS A 88 -2.31 13.75 10.65
C LYS A 88 -1.85 12.43 10.04
N ILE A 89 -1.47 12.47 8.77
CA ILE A 89 -1.11 11.29 8.00
C ILE A 89 0.32 11.44 7.50
N GLU A 90 1.07 10.36 7.60
CA GLU A 90 2.37 10.18 6.96
C GLU A 90 2.44 8.77 6.40
N GLY A 91 3.06 8.62 5.24
CA GLY A 91 3.25 7.32 4.61
C GLY A 91 4.44 7.30 3.68
N LEU A 92 4.95 6.09 3.44
CA LEU A 92 6.04 5.79 2.53
C LEU A 92 5.56 4.77 1.53
N GLY A 93 6.08 4.81 0.32
CA GLY A 93 5.80 3.80 -0.68
C GLY A 93 6.91 3.68 -1.72
N LYS A 94 6.72 2.72 -2.62
CA LYS A 94 7.64 2.47 -3.74
C LYS A 94 6.97 2.65 -5.09
N ARG A 95 7.74 3.11 -6.07
CA ARG A 95 7.38 3.28 -7.48
C ARG A 95 8.55 2.84 -8.36
N ALA A 96 8.29 2.37 -9.57
CA ALA A 96 9.36 2.19 -10.55
C ALA A 96 10.03 3.54 -10.87
N ALA A 97 11.26 3.51 -11.39
CA ALA A 97 11.98 4.72 -11.77
C ALA A 97 11.12 5.56 -12.75
N ASN A 98 10.98 6.85 -12.46
CA ASN A 98 10.22 7.82 -13.28
C ASN A 98 8.73 7.53 -13.41
N GLU A 99 8.19 6.64 -12.56
CA GLU A 99 6.79 6.27 -12.61
C GLU A 99 5.89 7.26 -11.85
N LYS A 100 4.65 7.44 -12.29
CA LYS A 100 3.67 8.21 -11.51
C LYS A 100 3.18 7.41 -10.31
N VAL A 101 2.69 8.13 -9.29
CA VAL A 101 2.07 7.52 -8.11
C VAL A 101 0.57 7.79 -8.16
N LYS A 102 -0.24 6.79 -7.82
CA LYS A 102 -1.68 6.92 -7.64
C LYS A 102 -2.05 6.95 -6.16
N PHE A 103 -3.09 7.69 -5.86
CA PHE A 103 -3.70 7.81 -4.54
C PHE A 103 -5.21 7.68 -4.63
N TYR A 104 -5.84 7.08 -3.64
CA TYR A 104 -7.28 7.19 -3.40
C TYR A 104 -7.55 7.16 -1.89
N VAL A 105 -8.75 7.61 -1.50
CA VAL A 105 -9.25 7.43 -0.12
C VAL A 105 -10.51 6.57 -0.17
N ALA A 106 -10.67 5.70 0.82
CA ALA A 106 -11.84 4.86 0.93
C ALA A 106 -12.33 4.79 2.37
N VAL A 107 -13.63 4.62 2.58
CA VAL A 107 -14.21 4.46 3.92
C VAL A 107 -15.07 3.20 3.92
N ASN A 108 -14.94 2.36 4.95
CA ASN A 108 -15.78 1.19 5.06
C ASN A 108 -17.21 1.55 5.47
N GLN A 109 -18.18 0.99 4.76
CA GLN A 109 -19.59 1.33 4.89
C GLN A 109 -20.47 0.08 4.91
N GLY A 110 -21.75 0.30 5.21
CA GLY A 110 -22.75 -0.75 5.30
C GLY A 110 -22.50 -1.75 6.43
N ILE A 111 -23.31 -2.81 6.44
CA ILE A 111 -23.26 -3.89 7.45
C ILE A 111 -22.09 -4.83 7.19
N SER A 112 -21.71 -5.03 5.92
CA SER A 112 -20.62 -5.89 5.49
C SER A 112 -19.23 -5.28 5.72
N GLY A 113 -19.13 -3.96 5.89
CA GLY A 113 -17.83 -3.28 6.02
C GLY A 113 -17.06 -3.18 4.70
N GLN A 114 -17.75 -3.24 3.57
CA GLN A 114 -17.13 -3.00 2.26
C GLN A 114 -16.66 -1.56 2.14
N PHE A 115 -15.55 -1.34 1.45
CA PHE A 115 -15.00 -0.02 1.21
C PHE A 115 -15.69 0.63 0.02
N GLU A 116 -16.09 1.89 0.20
CA GLU A 116 -16.37 2.78 -0.92
C GLU A 116 -15.09 3.55 -1.24
N GLU A 117 -14.67 3.50 -2.49
CA GLU A 117 -13.44 4.14 -2.96
C GLU A 117 -13.78 5.47 -3.64
N GLY A 118 -13.03 6.52 -3.29
CA GLY A 118 -13.06 7.79 -4.00
C GLY A 118 -12.29 7.70 -5.33
N PRO A 119 -12.41 8.72 -6.19
CA PRO A 119 -11.64 8.81 -7.43
C PRO A 119 -10.13 8.73 -7.19
N GLU A 120 -9.42 8.10 -8.12
CA GLU A 120 -7.96 8.07 -8.13
C GLU A 120 -7.37 9.45 -8.51
N LEU A 121 -6.36 9.86 -7.76
CA LEU A 121 -5.47 10.96 -8.11
C LEU A 121 -4.14 10.39 -8.62
N THR A 122 -3.70 10.79 -9.81
CA THR A 122 -2.38 10.45 -10.33
C THR A 122 -1.44 11.64 -10.20
N CYS A 123 -0.30 11.44 -9.54
CA CYS A 123 0.71 12.46 -9.30
C CYS A 123 2.02 12.11 -10.02
N ASP A 124 2.62 13.12 -10.66
CA ASP A 124 3.96 13.02 -11.23
C ASP A 124 4.97 13.55 -10.21
N LEU A 125 6.00 12.73 -9.92
CA LEU A 125 7.08 13.07 -8.99
C LEU A 125 8.40 13.37 -9.72
N GLY A 126 8.36 13.42 -11.05
CA GLY A 126 9.52 13.67 -11.88
C GLY A 126 10.54 12.52 -11.93
N VAL A 127 11.61 12.81 -12.67
CA VAL A 127 12.79 11.96 -12.85
C VAL A 127 13.78 12.28 -11.75
N ILE A 128 14.14 11.28 -10.94
CA ILE A 128 15.31 11.40 -10.07
C ILE A 128 16.48 10.87 -10.87
N ALA A 129 17.49 11.71 -11.12
CA ALA A 129 18.71 11.26 -11.75
C ALA A 129 19.37 10.24 -10.82
N ASP A 130 19.57 9.02 -11.32
CA ASP A 130 20.31 7.99 -10.61
C ASP A 130 21.78 8.46 -10.55
N GLU A 131 22.20 9.07 -9.43
CA GLU A 131 23.59 9.56 -9.24
C GLU A 131 24.63 8.44 -9.32
N SER A 132 24.22 7.18 -9.48
CA SER A 132 25.10 6.02 -9.54
C SER A 132 25.75 5.75 -10.92
N ALA A 133 25.50 6.58 -11.95
CA ALA A 133 26.04 6.34 -13.31
C ALA A 133 27.20 7.26 -13.76
N SER A 134 27.81 8.06 -12.88
CA SER A 134 29.00 8.86 -13.22
C SER A 134 30.29 8.30 -12.60
N SER A 135 30.62 7.05 -12.90
CA SER A 135 32.01 6.57 -12.81
C SER A 135 32.57 6.54 -14.22
N THR A 136 33.32 7.58 -14.59
CA THR A 136 34.11 7.62 -15.83
C THR A 136 35.07 6.44 -15.84
N ALA A 137 34.82 5.53 -16.78
CA ALA A 137 35.74 4.47 -17.14
C ALA A 137 37.08 5.07 -17.61
N SER A 138 38.14 4.75 -16.87
CA SER A 138 39.51 4.70 -17.40
C SER A 138 39.93 3.23 -17.38
N THR A 139 39.83 2.56 -18.53
CA THR A 139 40.60 1.32 -18.79
C THR A 139 42.07 1.72 -19.04
N PRO A 140 43.09 0.87 -18.78
CA PRO A 140 43.28 -0.32 -19.63
C PRO A 140 44.02 -1.55 -19.01
N VAL A 141 43.80 -2.73 -19.64
CA VAL A 141 44.70 -3.94 -19.71
C VAL A 141 44.89 -4.69 -18.36
N ASP A 142 44.95 -6.03 -18.21
CA ASP A 142 45.51 -7.12 -18.99
C ASP A 142 44.84 -8.46 -18.64
N SER A 143 44.93 -9.38 -19.60
CA SER A 143 44.71 -10.81 -19.60
C SER A 143 45.22 -11.54 -18.35
N GLN A 144 44.45 -12.46 -17.77
CA GLN A 144 44.89 -13.83 -17.47
C GLN A 144 43.70 -14.77 -17.28
N GLU A 145 43.83 -15.91 -17.92
CA GLU A 145 42.98 -17.08 -18.01
C GLU A 145 43.07 -17.89 -16.72
N GLU A 146 41.95 -18.15 -16.04
CA GLU A 146 41.90 -19.18 -14.99
C GLU A 146 40.58 -19.95 -15.04
N SER A 147 40.72 -21.25 -15.30
CA SER A 147 39.68 -22.27 -15.38
C SER A 147 39.05 -22.56 -14.01
N ILE A 148 37.72 -22.59 -13.93
CA ILE A 148 36.98 -23.09 -12.76
C ILE A 148 36.23 -24.39 -13.14
N PRO A 149 36.34 -25.46 -12.33
CA PRO A 149 35.74 -26.76 -12.62
C PRO A 149 34.21 -26.79 -12.39
N GLU A 150 33.54 -27.62 -13.19
CA GLU A 150 32.11 -27.89 -13.16
C GLU A 150 31.63 -28.35 -11.77
N LYS A 151 30.77 -27.54 -11.13
CA LYS A 151 30.06 -27.92 -9.92
C LYS A 151 28.76 -28.62 -10.28
N LYS A 152 28.78 -29.95 -10.15
CA LYS A 152 27.68 -30.91 -10.31
C LYS A 152 26.42 -30.47 -9.53
N THR A 153 25.41 -29.98 -10.24
CA THR A 153 24.07 -29.68 -9.70
C THR A 153 23.37 -30.99 -9.35
N ARG A 154 23.20 -31.30 -8.05
CA ARG A 154 22.26 -32.31 -7.58
C ARG A 154 20.85 -31.73 -7.70
N LEU A 155 20.01 -32.37 -8.52
CA LEU A 155 18.57 -32.14 -8.51
C LEU A 155 17.98 -32.57 -7.16
N PRO A 156 17.02 -31.82 -6.59
CA PRO A 156 16.28 -32.26 -5.41
C PRO A 156 15.37 -33.45 -5.75
N PRO A 157 15.12 -34.37 -4.79
CA PRO A 157 14.20 -35.48 -4.98
C PRO A 157 12.74 -35.00 -5.08
N GLU A 158 11.99 -35.65 -5.96
CA GLU A 158 10.55 -35.47 -6.18
C GLU A 158 9.77 -35.54 -4.85
N LEU A 159 8.92 -34.53 -4.63
CA LEU A 159 7.87 -34.59 -3.62
C LEU A 159 6.82 -35.60 -4.09
N LYS A 160 6.67 -36.67 -3.33
CA LYS A 160 5.56 -37.62 -3.49
C LYS A 160 4.27 -36.92 -3.12
N GLU A 161 3.34 -36.87 -4.07
CA GLU A 161 1.92 -36.64 -3.79
C GLU A 161 1.44 -37.78 -2.89
N GLY A 162 1.03 -37.42 -1.68
CA GLY A 162 0.40 -38.31 -0.71
C GLY A 162 -0.97 -37.76 -0.38
N ASP A 163 -1.98 -38.49 -0.82
CA ASP A 163 -3.36 -38.40 -0.38
C ASP A 163 -3.46 -38.52 1.15
N ALA A 164 -4.34 -37.73 1.79
CA ALA A 164 -5.31 -38.17 2.79
C ALA A 164 -5.85 -36.98 3.63
N GLU A 165 -7.13 -36.71 3.41
CA GLU A 165 -8.15 -36.46 4.45
C GLU A 165 -7.73 -35.71 5.73
N GLY A 166 -7.90 -34.39 5.69
CA GLY A 166 -7.96 -33.54 6.88
C GLY A 166 -9.31 -32.85 6.97
N ILE A 167 -10.28 -33.52 7.59
CA ILE A 167 -11.55 -32.93 8.03
C ILE A 167 -11.20 -31.76 8.97
N SER A 168 -11.58 -30.54 8.57
CA SER A 168 -11.19 -29.32 9.28
C SER A 168 -11.78 -29.28 10.69
N GLU A 169 -10.96 -28.98 11.69
CA GLU A 169 -11.37 -28.68 13.07
C GLU A 169 -12.34 -27.48 13.20
N TYR A 170 -12.69 -26.83 12.08
CA TYR A 170 -13.63 -25.72 12.04
C TYR A 170 -15.08 -26.10 12.42
N GLU A 171 -15.51 -27.34 12.18
CA GLU A 171 -16.86 -27.79 12.56
C GLU A 171 -17.02 -28.05 14.07
N LYS A 172 -15.91 -28.15 14.83
CA LYS A 172 -15.96 -28.36 16.28
C LYS A 172 -16.18 -27.07 17.08
N TYR A 173 -16.03 -25.91 16.45
CA TYR A 173 -16.20 -24.59 17.08
C TYR A 173 -17.64 -24.06 17.03
N LEU A 174 -18.46 -24.53 16.09
CA LEU A 174 -19.83 -24.03 15.91
C LEU A 174 -20.87 -24.65 16.85
N SER A 175 -20.53 -25.71 17.61
CA SER A 175 -21.47 -26.37 18.53
C SER A 175 -21.48 -25.81 19.96
N ARG A 176 -20.81 -24.67 20.24
CA ARG A 176 -20.65 -24.12 21.60
C ARG A 176 -21.44 -22.83 21.88
N TYR A 177 -22.26 -22.36 20.94
CA TYR A 177 -22.98 -21.09 21.10
C TYR A 177 -24.51 -21.18 21.01
N ASP A 178 -25.08 -22.38 21.04
CA ASP A 178 -26.51 -22.54 21.34
C ASP A 178 -26.69 -23.01 22.80
N THR A 179 -26.78 -22.04 23.71
CA THR A 179 -27.54 -22.12 24.97
C THR A 179 -27.86 -20.73 25.50
#